data_AF-A0A9E5DP44-F1
#
_entry.id   AF-A0A9E5DP44-F1
#
_cell.length_a   1.000
_cell.length_b   1.000
_cell.length_c   1.000
_cell.angle_alpha   90.00
_cell.angle_beta   90.00
_cell.angle_gamma   90.00
#
_symmetry.space_group_name_H-M   'P 1'
#
loop_
_entity.id
_entity.type
_entity.pdbx_description
1 polymer ?
#
loop_
_entity_poly.entity_id
_entity_poly.type
_entity_poly.pdbx_seq_one_letter_code
_entity_poly.pdbx_strand_id
1 'polypeptide(L)'
;MTKKTKNSTLKAILDIILYEHPSTQDEIAEKLGITRRYVTKLLQPLITKGVVKRAYTLDLKKFDEFSEVFEEEKTSREHAGTLYIKEMIKNMSNHVCKQLDRSFEALSTYDDELASKALNMDYITNNMHEKVRTSVDMALSMNPSSEFSKTMAFSEVAYDLERIGDHSCQFANFTMKESYEVDPEMLVYLGEMYETAKKMVNYSMDIFLNEKLELKSKVMDYEEKIHALQKKALNCIATQMAEASFDDTERSTYYLSLSRVVKAFERIGDISIEIIDVSREFYENIPRTTTPERFRRNPKLSNLK
;
A
#
# COMPACT_ATOMS: atom_id res chain seq x y z
N MET A 1 -11.65 -43.29 -15.15
CA MET A 1 -11.72 -42.10 -14.28
C MET A 1 -10.89 -40.99 -14.88
N THR A 2 -11.51 -39.85 -15.13
CA THR A 2 -10.86 -38.65 -15.70
C THR A 2 -9.87 -38.07 -14.69
N LYS A 3 -8.86 -37.34 -15.17
CA LYS A 3 -7.82 -36.69 -14.33
C LYS A 3 -8.45 -35.82 -13.22
N LYS A 4 -9.60 -35.19 -13.52
CA LYS A 4 -10.43 -34.37 -12.63
C LYS A 4 -10.95 -35.12 -11.39
N THR A 5 -11.47 -36.35 -11.56
CA THR A 5 -12.01 -37.14 -10.44
C THR A 5 -10.95 -37.63 -9.47
N LYS A 6 -9.69 -37.74 -9.91
CA LYS A 6 -8.57 -38.17 -9.04
C LYS A 6 -8.09 -37.03 -8.16
N ASN A 7 -8.10 -35.80 -8.66
CA ASN A 7 -7.68 -34.60 -7.92
C ASN A 7 -8.69 -34.26 -6.81
N SER A 8 -10.00 -34.35 -7.09
CA SER A 8 -11.03 -34.09 -6.08
C SER A 8 -11.02 -35.08 -4.91
N THR A 9 -10.81 -36.38 -5.16
CA THR A 9 -10.69 -37.36 -4.06
C THR A 9 -9.43 -37.16 -3.24
N LEU A 10 -8.30 -36.81 -3.87
CA LEU A 10 -7.06 -36.56 -3.13
C LEU A 10 -7.18 -35.33 -2.22
N LYS A 11 -7.84 -34.26 -2.69
CA LYS A 11 -8.14 -33.07 -1.87
C LYS A 11 -8.96 -33.45 -0.63
N ALA A 12 -10.04 -34.22 -0.81
CA ALA A 12 -10.88 -34.66 0.30
C ALA A 12 -10.11 -35.54 1.32
N ILE A 13 -9.16 -36.36 0.85
CA ILE A 13 -8.26 -37.12 1.74
C ILE A 13 -7.36 -36.17 2.56
N LEU A 14 -6.82 -35.12 1.94
CA LEU A 14 -5.94 -34.17 2.60
C LEU A 14 -6.68 -33.28 3.60
N ASP A 15 -7.91 -32.89 3.28
CA ASP A 15 -8.78 -32.13 4.19
C ASP A 15 -9.11 -32.96 5.44
N ILE A 16 -9.46 -34.25 5.30
CA ILE A 16 -9.67 -35.13 6.45
C ILE A 16 -8.41 -35.22 7.31
N ILE A 17 -7.24 -35.35 6.69
CA ILE A 17 -5.96 -35.38 7.41
C ILE A 17 -5.72 -34.08 8.20
N LEU A 18 -5.99 -32.93 7.57
CA LEU A 18 -5.73 -31.60 8.13
C LEU A 18 -6.66 -31.24 9.28
N TYR A 19 -7.97 -31.52 9.13
CA TYR A 19 -9.00 -31.03 10.04
C TYR A 19 -9.52 -32.08 11.02
N GLU A 20 -9.44 -33.36 10.66
CA GLU A 20 -10.06 -34.44 11.44
C GLU A 20 -9.06 -35.41 12.05
N HIS A 21 -7.76 -35.23 11.77
CA HIS A 21 -6.64 -35.95 12.39
C HIS A 21 -6.85 -37.48 12.50
N PRO A 22 -7.07 -38.18 11.38
CA PRO A 22 -7.34 -39.62 11.37
C PRO A 22 -6.11 -40.40 11.83
N SER A 23 -6.36 -41.49 12.55
CA SER A 23 -5.30 -42.37 13.05
C SER A 23 -4.91 -43.45 12.03
N THR A 24 -5.78 -43.75 11.06
CA THR A 24 -5.59 -44.81 10.05
C THR A 24 -6.10 -44.45 8.65
N GLN A 25 -5.62 -45.13 7.61
CA GLN A 25 -6.19 -45.03 6.24
C GLN A 25 -7.62 -45.59 6.16
N ASP A 26 -7.98 -46.50 7.06
CA ASP A 26 -9.32 -47.10 7.08
C ASP A 26 -10.37 -46.07 7.53
N GLU A 27 -10.04 -45.21 8.50
CA GLU A 27 -10.90 -44.07 8.88
C GLU A 27 -11.12 -43.08 7.71
N ILE A 28 -10.07 -42.80 6.94
CA ILE A 28 -10.15 -41.92 5.76
C ILE A 28 -11.05 -42.57 4.68
N ALA A 29 -10.89 -43.88 4.47
CA ALA A 29 -11.63 -44.64 3.48
C ALA A 29 -13.14 -44.69 3.81
N GLU A 30 -13.48 -44.94 5.07
CA GLU A 30 -14.85 -44.97 5.58
C GLU A 30 -15.55 -43.62 5.42
N LYS A 31 -14.89 -42.52 5.82
CA LYS A 31 -15.43 -41.16 5.71
C LYS A 31 -15.73 -40.71 4.28
N LEU A 32 -14.93 -41.17 3.32
CA LEU A 32 -15.09 -40.81 1.90
C LEU A 32 -15.91 -41.84 1.10
N GLY A 33 -16.33 -42.95 1.70
CA GLY A 33 -17.01 -44.03 1.00
C GLY A 33 -16.17 -44.65 -0.12
N ILE A 34 -14.84 -44.69 0.04
CA ILE A 34 -13.89 -45.22 -0.95
C ILE A 34 -13.11 -46.40 -0.36
N THR A 35 -12.43 -47.18 -1.22
CA THR A 35 -11.64 -48.32 -0.73
C THR A 35 -10.32 -47.85 -0.10
N ARG A 36 -9.88 -48.53 0.97
CA ARG A 36 -8.56 -48.33 1.58
C ARG A 36 -7.43 -48.38 0.55
N ARG A 37 -7.49 -49.33 -0.38
CA ARG A 37 -6.52 -49.48 -1.48
C ARG A 37 -6.43 -48.23 -2.36
N TYR A 38 -7.56 -47.53 -2.56
CA TYR A 38 -7.59 -46.28 -3.31
C TYR A 38 -6.98 -45.11 -2.52
N VAL A 39 -7.25 -45.03 -1.22
CA VAL A 39 -6.58 -44.09 -0.30
C VAL A 39 -5.07 -44.31 -0.32
N THR A 40 -4.59 -45.56 -0.17
CA THR A 40 -3.16 -45.89 -0.23
C THR A 40 -2.55 -45.44 -1.55
N LYS A 41 -3.22 -45.69 -2.69
CA LYS A 41 -2.73 -45.30 -4.02
C LYS A 41 -2.57 -43.79 -4.17
N LEU A 42 -3.48 -43.01 -3.58
CA LEU A 42 -3.46 -41.55 -3.64
C LEU A 42 -2.43 -40.94 -2.66
N LEU A 43 -2.24 -41.54 -1.49
CA LEU A 43 -1.27 -41.07 -0.49
C LEU A 43 0.18 -41.51 -0.74
N GLN A 44 0.42 -42.63 -1.44
CA GLN A 44 1.78 -43.16 -1.63
C GLN A 44 2.78 -42.14 -2.20
N PRO A 45 2.44 -41.30 -3.20
CA PRO A 45 3.37 -40.29 -3.71
C PRO A 45 3.69 -39.20 -2.67
N LEU A 46 2.71 -38.82 -1.85
CA LEU A 46 2.84 -37.81 -0.80
C LEU A 46 3.67 -38.31 0.38
N ILE A 47 3.48 -39.57 0.76
CA ILE A 47 4.29 -40.23 1.81
C ILE A 47 5.74 -40.34 1.35
N THR A 48 5.96 -40.69 0.08
CA THR A 48 7.31 -40.80 -0.51
C THR A 48 8.04 -39.46 -0.55
N LYS A 49 7.32 -38.35 -0.83
CA LYS A 49 7.85 -36.97 -0.81
C LYS A 49 7.96 -36.36 0.60
N GLY A 50 7.41 -37.05 1.60
CA GLY A 50 7.39 -36.58 2.99
C GLY A 50 6.39 -35.46 3.27
N VAL A 51 5.38 -35.27 2.41
CA VAL A 51 4.27 -34.33 2.62
C VAL A 51 3.29 -34.89 3.66
N VAL A 52 3.04 -36.20 3.62
CA VAL A 52 2.22 -36.93 4.60
C VAL A 52 3.13 -37.87 5.38
N LYS A 53 3.18 -37.72 6.71
CA LYS A 53 4.01 -38.56 7.60
C LYS A 53 3.29 -39.88 7.92
N ARG A 54 4.04 -40.85 8.46
CA ARG A 54 3.53 -42.21 8.78
C ARG A 54 2.34 -42.24 9.76
N ALA A 55 2.09 -41.15 10.48
CA ALA A 55 0.96 -40.96 11.40
C ALA A 55 -0.20 -40.17 10.77
N TYR A 56 -0.26 -40.02 9.45
CA TYR A 56 -1.25 -39.19 8.75
C TYR A 56 -1.27 -37.76 9.29
N THR A 57 -0.09 -37.18 9.45
CA THR A 57 0.10 -35.76 9.76
C THR A 57 0.73 -35.07 8.57
N LEU A 58 0.33 -33.83 8.30
CA LEU A 58 0.86 -33.03 7.19
C LEU A 58 2.11 -32.27 7.61
N ASP A 59 3.14 -32.33 6.77
CA ASP A 59 4.23 -31.37 6.81
C ASP A 59 3.78 -30.10 6.07
N LEU A 60 3.31 -29.09 6.83
CA LEU A 60 2.69 -27.89 6.28
C LEU A 60 3.58 -27.17 5.26
N LYS A 61 4.91 -27.15 5.48
CA LYS A 61 5.86 -26.50 4.55
C LYS A 61 5.91 -27.21 3.20
N LYS A 62 5.95 -28.55 3.21
CA LYS A 62 5.95 -29.36 1.98
C LYS A 62 4.57 -29.50 1.35
N PHE A 63 3.52 -29.34 2.15
CA PHE A 63 2.15 -29.33 1.69
C PHE A 63 1.86 -28.08 0.86
N ASP A 64 2.35 -26.91 1.29
CA ASP A 64 2.24 -25.67 0.52
C ASP A 64 2.93 -25.81 -0.85
N GLU A 65 4.16 -26.34 -0.90
CA GLU A 65 4.89 -26.66 -2.14
C GLU A 65 4.16 -27.69 -3.04
N PHE A 66 3.37 -28.58 -2.46
CA PHE A 66 2.63 -29.61 -3.20
C PHE A 66 1.22 -29.14 -3.62
N SER A 67 0.65 -28.16 -2.91
CA SER A 67 -0.65 -27.55 -3.21
C SER A 67 -0.62 -26.77 -4.52
N GLU A 68 0.54 -26.21 -4.89
CA GLU A 68 0.79 -25.59 -6.19
C GLU A 68 0.64 -26.57 -7.38
N VAL A 69 0.77 -27.88 -7.14
CA VAL A 69 0.70 -28.93 -8.17
C VAL A 69 -0.74 -29.39 -8.45
N PHE A 70 -1.68 -29.10 -7.54
CA PHE A 70 -3.10 -29.45 -7.67
C PHE A 70 -3.94 -28.18 -7.87
N GLU A 71 -3.88 -27.65 -9.09
CA GLU A 71 -4.85 -26.67 -9.58
C GLU A 71 -6.29 -27.22 -9.47
N GLU A 72 -7.01 -26.91 -8.38
CA GLU A 72 -8.48 -26.84 -8.33
C GLU A 72 -8.99 -26.00 -7.13
N GLU A 73 -9.24 -24.72 -7.44
CA GLU A 73 -10.18 -23.76 -6.86
C GLU A 73 -10.19 -23.58 -5.32
N LYS A 74 -9.21 -22.81 -4.82
CA LYS A 74 -9.40 -21.80 -3.76
C LYS A 74 -9.73 -20.40 -4.33
N THR A 75 -9.77 -20.26 -5.66
CA THR A 75 -9.53 -19.03 -6.43
C THR A 75 -10.75 -18.18 -6.78
N SER A 76 -11.96 -18.41 -6.23
CA SER A 76 -13.14 -17.61 -6.62
C SER A 76 -13.60 -16.60 -5.57
N ARG A 77 -13.68 -16.95 -4.27
CA ARG A 77 -14.15 -16.03 -3.22
C ARG A 77 -13.04 -15.21 -2.57
N GLU A 78 -11.92 -15.83 -2.22
CA GLU A 78 -10.74 -15.13 -1.68
C GLU A 78 -10.18 -14.15 -2.72
N HIS A 79 -10.00 -14.63 -3.95
CA HIS A 79 -9.62 -13.81 -5.10
C HIS A 79 -10.64 -12.70 -5.40
N ALA A 80 -11.95 -12.94 -5.28
CA ALA A 80 -12.95 -11.88 -5.48
C ALA A 80 -12.92 -10.81 -4.37
N GLY A 81 -12.72 -11.20 -3.11
CA GLY A 81 -12.60 -10.27 -1.99
C GLY A 81 -11.36 -9.38 -2.11
N THR A 82 -10.20 -9.99 -2.39
CA THR A 82 -8.95 -9.27 -2.65
C THR A 82 -9.05 -8.38 -3.89
N LEU A 83 -9.69 -8.85 -4.96
CA LEU A 83 -9.92 -8.06 -6.18
C LEU A 83 -10.82 -6.85 -5.91
N TYR A 84 -11.86 -7.03 -5.09
CA TYR A 84 -12.76 -5.95 -4.69
C TYR A 84 -12.04 -4.88 -3.87
N ILE A 85 -11.27 -5.27 -2.85
CA ILE A 85 -10.47 -4.33 -2.04
C ILE A 85 -9.43 -3.60 -2.91
N LYS A 86 -8.80 -4.32 -3.85
CA LYS A 86 -7.87 -3.73 -4.82
C LYS A 86 -8.54 -2.69 -5.72
N GLU A 87 -9.77 -2.94 -6.16
CA GLU A 87 -10.56 -1.96 -6.91
C GLU A 87 -10.92 -0.73 -6.06
N MET A 88 -11.28 -0.93 -4.78
CA MET A 88 -11.52 0.18 -3.85
C MET A 88 -10.28 1.06 -3.68
N ILE A 89 -9.10 0.47 -3.52
CA ILE A 89 -7.83 1.20 -3.43
C ILE A 89 -7.51 1.93 -4.72
N LYS A 90 -7.72 1.30 -5.88
CA LYS A 90 -7.56 1.98 -7.18
C LYS A 90 -8.47 3.21 -7.29
N ASN A 91 -9.72 3.10 -6.86
CA ASN A 91 -10.67 4.21 -6.87
C ASN A 91 -10.25 5.31 -5.89
N MET A 92 -9.78 4.94 -4.69
CA MET A 92 -9.26 5.87 -3.69
C MET A 92 -8.01 6.60 -4.20
N SER A 93 -7.06 5.89 -4.81
CA SER A 93 -5.86 6.48 -5.42
C SER A 93 -6.22 7.50 -6.50
N ASN A 94 -7.15 7.16 -7.40
CA ASN A 94 -7.63 8.10 -8.43
C ASN A 94 -8.29 9.34 -7.82
N HIS A 95 -9.04 9.17 -6.72
CA HIS A 95 -9.69 10.28 -6.02
C HIS A 95 -8.66 11.18 -5.33
N VAL A 96 -7.67 10.61 -4.64
CA VAL A 96 -6.57 11.34 -3.99
C VAL A 96 -5.72 12.10 -5.00
N CYS A 97 -5.40 11.49 -6.16
CA CYS A 97 -4.70 12.22 -7.23
C CYS A 97 -5.52 13.42 -7.74
N LYS A 98 -6.84 13.31 -7.86
CA LYS A 98 -7.70 14.44 -8.23
C LYS A 98 -7.81 15.50 -7.12
N GLN A 99 -7.80 15.07 -5.86
CA GLN A 99 -7.77 15.97 -4.70
C GLN A 99 -6.47 16.78 -4.72
N LEU A 100 -5.33 16.12 -4.93
CA LEU A 100 -4.02 16.75 -5.10
C LEU A 100 -4.02 17.77 -6.25
N ASP A 101 -4.51 17.37 -7.43
CA ASP A 101 -4.63 18.24 -8.61
C ASP A 101 -5.45 19.50 -8.29
N ARG A 102 -6.64 19.31 -7.70
CA ARG A 102 -7.57 20.41 -7.41
C ARG A 102 -7.06 21.34 -6.32
N SER A 103 -6.45 20.77 -5.28
CA SER A 103 -5.79 21.52 -4.21
C SER A 103 -4.66 22.38 -4.74
N PHE A 104 -3.83 21.86 -5.65
CA PHE A 104 -2.74 22.62 -6.23
C PHE A 104 -3.23 23.67 -7.24
N GLU A 105 -4.22 23.32 -8.07
CA GLU A 105 -4.87 24.27 -8.98
C GLU A 105 -5.40 25.49 -8.21
N ALA A 106 -6.16 25.24 -7.13
CA ALA A 106 -6.67 26.28 -6.25
C ALA A 106 -5.57 27.20 -5.69
N LEU A 107 -4.43 26.64 -5.30
CA LEU A 107 -3.27 27.42 -4.84
C LEU A 107 -2.66 28.25 -5.97
N SER A 108 -2.49 27.66 -7.15
CA SER A 108 -1.85 28.34 -8.29
C SER A 108 -2.68 29.46 -8.90
N THR A 109 -4.01 29.38 -8.78
CA THR A 109 -4.95 30.35 -9.36
C THR A 109 -5.64 31.23 -8.32
N TYR A 110 -5.36 31.05 -7.03
CA TYR A 110 -6.04 31.70 -5.91
C TYR A 110 -7.58 31.57 -5.97
N ASP A 111 -8.05 30.36 -6.30
CA ASP A 111 -9.48 30.09 -6.44
C ASP A 111 -10.05 29.43 -5.16
N ASP A 112 -10.76 30.23 -4.38
CA ASP A 112 -11.42 29.82 -3.14
C ASP A 112 -12.50 28.75 -3.35
N GLU A 113 -13.21 28.77 -4.50
CA GLU A 113 -14.19 27.74 -4.79
C GLU A 113 -13.52 26.40 -5.07
N LEU A 114 -12.39 26.40 -5.79
CA LEU A 114 -11.59 25.19 -6.00
C LEU A 114 -11.01 24.70 -4.68
N ALA A 115 -10.53 25.59 -3.82
CA ALA A 115 -10.01 25.23 -2.50
C ALA A 115 -11.10 24.58 -1.64
N SER A 116 -12.29 25.19 -1.58
CA SER A 116 -13.44 24.63 -0.84
C SER A 116 -13.85 23.26 -1.40
N LYS A 117 -13.86 23.08 -2.72
CA LYS A 117 -14.14 21.78 -3.36
C LYS A 117 -13.08 20.75 -2.97
N ALA A 118 -11.79 21.11 -2.96
CA ALA A 118 -10.71 20.22 -2.59
C ALA A 118 -10.78 19.78 -1.12
N LEU A 119 -11.09 20.70 -0.19
CA LEU A 119 -11.34 20.36 1.22
C LEU A 119 -12.54 19.41 1.37
N ASN A 120 -13.60 19.59 0.57
CA ASN A 120 -14.74 18.69 0.59
C ASN A 120 -14.40 17.28 0.06
N MET A 121 -13.43 17.16 -0.84
CA MET A 121 -12.95 15.86 -1.32
C MET A 121 -12.27 15.05 -0.21
N ASP A 122 -11.73 15.70 0.81
CA ASP A 122 -11.08 15.04 1.95
C ASP A 122 -12.05 14.18 2.77
N TYR A 123 -13.28 14.68 2.99
CA TYR A 123 -14.33 13.87 3.61
C TYR A 123 -14.63 12.60 2.82
N ILE A 124 -14.55 12.66 1.48
CA ILE A 124 -14.73 11.50 0.62
C ILE A 124 -13.56 10.54 0.78
N THR A 125 -12.33 11.05 0.83
CA THR A 125 -11.10 10.27 1.08
C THR A 125 -11.17 9.52 2.41
N ASN A 126 -11.57 10.19 3.49
CA ASN A 126 -11.73 9.59 4.82
C ASN A 126 -12.81 8.48 4.81
N ASN A 127 -13.91 8.70 4.11
CA ASN A 127 -14.95 7.68 3.94
C ASN A 127 -14.48 6.48 3.09
N MET A 128 -13.64 6.71 2.07
CA MET A 128 -13.05 5.63 1.27
C MET A 128 -12.09 4.80 2.11
N HIS A 129 -11.25 5.44 2.92
CA HIS A 129 -10.35 4.78 3.87
C HIS A 129 -11.12 3.86 4.83
N GLU A 130 -12.15 4.36 5.52
CA GLU A 130 -12.93 3.56 6.47
C GLU A 130 -13.67 2.39 5.79
N LYS A 131 -14.12 2.56 4.54
CA LYS A 131 -14.70 1.47 3.75
C LYS A 131 -13.67 0.39 3.42
N VAL A 132 -12.45 0.76 3.02
CA VAL A 132 -11.37 -0.20 2.76
C VAL A 132 -11.02 -0.95 4.03
N ARG A 133 -10.81 -0.23 5.13
CA ARG A 133 -10.52 -0.81 6.45
C ARG A 133 -11.57 -1.83 6.89
N THR A 134 -12.85 -1.45 6.86
CA THR A 134 -13.95 -2.34 7.22
C THR A 134 -14.01 -3.58 6.31
N SER A 135 -13.71 -3.42 5.02
CA SER A 135 -13.67 -4.53 4.05
C SER A 135 -12.51 -5.48 4.32
N VAL A 136 -11.34 -4.95 4.70
CA VAL A 136 -10.18 -5.73 5.17
C VAL A 136 -10.55 -6.50 6.44
N ASP A 137 -11.10 -5.83 7.46
CA ASP A 137 -11.51 -6.48 8.72
C ASP A 137 -12.52 -7.62 8.48
N MET A 138 -13.46 -7.42 7.56
CA MET A 138 -14.43 -8.44 7.16
C MET A 138 -13.76 -9.62 6.44
N ALA A 139 -12.85 -9.35 5.51
CA ALA A 139 -12.10 -10.40 4.81
C ALA A 139 -11.24 -11.23 5.78
N LEU A 140 -10.58 -10.58 6.75
CA LEU A 140 -9.80 -11.23 7.79
C LEU A 140 -10.66 -12.10 8.72
N SER A 141 -11.85 -11.60 9.09
CA SER A 141 -12.80 -12.35 9.93
C SER A 141 -13.34 -13.60 9.24
N MET A 142 -13.49 -13.57 7.92
CA MET A 142 -13.99 -14.69 7.14
C MET A 142 -12.93 -15.79 6.92
N ASN A 143 -11.65 -15.43 6.83
CA ASN A 143 -10.56 -16.35 6.55
C ASN A 143 -9.30 -16.01 7.39
N PRO A 144 -9.18 -16.54 8.62
CA PRO A 144 -8.03 -16.29 9.50
C PRO A 144 -6.74 -17.07 9.10
N SER A 145 -6.57 -17.40 7.83
CA SER A 145 -5.40 -18.14 7.32
C SER A 145 -4.14 -17.26 7.24
N SER A 146 -2.98 -17.86 6.91
CA SER A 146 -1.66 -17.20 6.81
C SER A 146 -1.57 -16.02 5.81
N GLU A 147 -2.62 -15.74 5.03
CA GLU A 147 -2.74 -14.54 4.18
C GLU A 147 -3.16 -13.27 4.94
N PHE A 148 -3.33 -13.35 6.27
CA PHE A 148 -3.59 -12.21 7.15
C PHE A 148 -2.65 -11.02 6.89
N SER A 149 -1.34 -11.29 6.77
CA SER A 149 -0.32 -10.26 6.56
C SER A 149 -0.45 -9.55 5.21
N LYS A 150 -0.90 -10.26 4.16
CA LYS A 150 -1.04 -9.68 2.81
C LYS A 150 -2.30 -8.84 2.69
N THR A 151 -3.40 -9.26 3.31
CA THR A 151 -4.64 -8.47 3.31
C THR A 151 -4.49 -7.19 4.14
N MET A 152 -3.68 -7.21 5.21
CA MET A 152 -3.40 -6.01 6.01
C MET A 152 -2.71 -4.89 5.22
N ALA A 153 -1.85 -5.24 4.25
CA ALA A 153 -1.16 -4.28 3.39
C ALA A 153 -2.14 -3.33 2.66
N PHE A 154 -3.36 -3.80 2.33
CA PHE A 154 -4.39 -2.96 1.72
C PHE A 154 -4.88 -1.85 2.67
N SER A 155 -5.03 -2.16 3.96
CA SER A 155 -5.40 -1.19 4.98
C SER A 155 -4.30 -0.14 5.17
N GLU A 156 -3.04 -0.58 5.18
CA GLU A 156 -1.88 0.32 5.30
C GLU A 156 -1.78 1.28 4.10
N VAL A 157 -1.89 0.78 2.87
CA VAL A 157 -1.89 1.64 1.67
C VAL A 157 -3.08 2.59 1.64
N ALA A 158 -4.25 2.16 2.11
CA ALA A 158 -5.40 3.06 2.23
C ALA A 158 -5.14 4.19 3.24
N TYR A 159 -4.49 3.90 4.36
CA TYR A 159 -4.08 4.91 5.33
C TYR A 159 -3.06 5.89 4.75
N ASP A 160 -2.08 5.39 4.00
CA ASP A 160 -1.10 6.25 3.31
C ASP A 160 -1.75 7.15 2.25
N LEU A 161 -2.74 6.65 1.51
CA LEU A 161 -3.53 7.46 0.58
C LEU A 161 -4.35 8.54 1.31
N GLU A 162 -4.92 8.25 2.48
CA GLU A 162 -5.62 9.23 3.31
C GLU A 162 -4.68 10.36 3.76
N ARG A 163 -3.48 10.01 4.23
CA ARG A 163 -2.45 10.99 4.61
C ARG A 163 -2.00 11.87 3.44
N ILE A 164 -1.91 11.33 2.23
CA ILE A 164 -1.64 12.14 1.02
C ILE A 164 -2.79 13.12 0.76
N GLY A 165 -4.05 12.69 0.97
CA GLY A 165 -5.23 13.55 0.91
C GLY A 165 -5.14 14.72 1.91
N ASP A 166 -4.88 14.43 3.19
CA ASP A 166 -4.72 15.44 4.24
C ASP A 166 -3.58 16.43 3.95
N HIS A 167 -2.44 15.95 3.48
CA HIS A 167 -1.35 16.82 3.06
C HIS A 167 -1.71 17.69 1.85
N SER A 168 -2.53 17.18 0.92
CA SER A 168 -3.06 17.98 -0.18
C SER A 168 -4.01 19.08 0.31
N CYS A 169 -4.72 18.88 1.42
CA CYS A 169 -5.55 19.92 2.03
C CYS A 169 -4.75 21.11 2.56
N GLN A 170 -3.45 20.98 2.81
CA GLN A 170 -2.61 22.12 3.20
C GLN A 170 -2.56 23.19 2.09
N PHE A 171 -2.69 22.81 0.82
CA PHE A 171 -2.66 23.77 -0.30
C PHE A 171 -3.97 24.55 -0.38
N ALA A 172 -5.10 23.86 -0.28
CA ALA A 172 -6.41 24.50 -0.24
C ALA A 172 -6.59 25.38 1.00
N ASN A 173 -6.09 24.93 2.16
CA ASN A 173 -6.10 25.75 3.38
C ASN A 173 -5.24 27.01 3.25
N PHE A 174 -4.11 26.92 2.54
CA PHE A 174 -3.26 28.07 2.24
C PHE A 174 -4.04 29.08 1.37
N THR A 175 -4.66 28.63 0.28
CA THR A 175 -5.48 29.48 -0.60
C THR A 175 -6.55 30.24 0.17
N MET A 176 -7.30 29.56 1.04
CA MET A 176 -8.44 30.17 1.74
C MET A 176 -8.06 31.14 2.86
N LYS A 177 -6.85 31.03 3.41
CA LYS A 177 -6.45 31.76 4.62
C LYS A 177 -5.52 32.92 4.36
N GLU A 178 -4.72 32.82 3.31
CA GLU A 178 -3.62 33.75 3.08
C GLU A 178 -4.00 34.85 2.09
N SER A 179 -3.78 36.10 2.48
CA SER A 179 -4.15 37.29 1.70
C SER A 179 -3.16 37.63 0.57
N TYR A 180 -2.00 36.98 0.54
CA TYR A 180 -0.89 37.31 -0.35
C TYR A 180 -0.70 36.25 -1.42
N GLU A 181 -0.49 36.70 -2.65
CA GLU A 181 -0.07 35.81 -3.72
C GLU A 181 1.38 35.32 -3.49
N VAL A 182 1.59 34.03 -3.73
CA VAL A 182 2.87 33.37 -3.98
C VAL A 182 3.62 34.06 -5.12
N ASP A 183 4.84 34.47 -4.79
CA ASP A 183 5.80 35.03 -5.73
C ASP A 183 5.99 34.11 -6.95
N PRO A 184 6.11 34.66 -8.18
CA PRO A 184 6.25 33.85 -9.38
C PRO A 184 7.42 32.86 -9.37
N GLU A 185 8.58 33.22 -8.80
CA GLU A 185 9.72 32.30 -8.69
C GLU A 185 9.36 31.13 -7.77
N MET A 186 8.71 31.43 -6.66
CA MET A 186 8.26 30.42 -5.71
C MET A 186 7.20 29.50 -6.32
N LEU A 187 6.28 30.03 -7.13
CA LEU A 187 5.25 29.25 -7.81
C LEU A 187 5.87 28.26 -8.81
N VAL A 188 6.99 28.59 -9.46
CA VAL A 188 7.74 27.65 -10.31
C VAL A 188 8.27 26.47 -9.49
N TYR A 189 8.85 26.72 -8.31
CA TYR A 189 9.29 25.62 -7.43
C TYR A 189 8.12 24.75 -6.99
N LEU A 190 7.00 25.35 -6.58
CA LEU A 190 5.80 24.59 -6.16
C LEU A 190 5.22 23.77 -7.31
N GLY A 191 5.19 24.31 -8.54
CA GLY A 191 4.76 23.59 -9.74
C GLY A 191 5.64 22.37 -10.04
N GLU A 192 6.96 22.52 -9.94
CA GLU A 192 7.87 21.38 -10.09
C GLU A 192 7.71 20.34 -8.98
N MET A 193 7.47 20.77 -7.74
CA MET A 193 7.21 19.87 -6.61
C MET A 193 5.90 19.11 -6.80
N TYR A 194 4.84 19.78 -7.25
CA TYR A 194 3.56 19.15 -7.56
C TYR A 194 3.68 18.08 -8.64
N GLU A 195 4.28 18.40 -9.78
CA GLU A 195 4.47 17.43 -10.87
C GLU A 195 5.31 16.22 -10.43
N THR A 196 6.28 16.46 -9.55
CA THR A 196 7.12 15.39 -9.00
C THR A 196 6.35 14.52 -8.00
N ALA A 197 5.65 15.13 -7.04
CA ALA A 197 4.83 14.42 -6.05
C ALA A 197 3.72 13.60 -6.72
N LYS A 198 3.02 14.17 -7.71
CA LYS A 198 2.01 13.46 -8.50
C LYS A 198 2.57 12.22 -9.20
N LYS A 199 3.78 12.30 -9.75
CA LYS A 199 4.45 11.14 -10.36
C LYS A 199 4.81 10.09 -9.31
N MET A 200 5.29 10.51 -8.14
CA MET A 200 5.61 9.58 -7.04
C MET A 200 4.38 8.81 -6.58
N VAL A 201 3.24 9.48 -6.36
CA VAL A 201 1.98 8.84 -5.97
C VAL A 201 1.48 7.88 -7.06
N ASN A 202 1.50 8.30 -8.33
CA ASN A 202 1.06 7.42 -9.42
C ASN A 202 1.96 6.19 -9.56
N TYR A 203 3.29 6.35 -9.48
CA TYR A 203 4.22 5.23 -9.61
C TYR A 203 4.22 4.32 -8.39
N SER A 204 4.08 4.83 -7.16
CA SER A 204 3.94 3.99 -5.97
C SER A 204 2.67 3.14 -6.04
N MET A 205 1.56 3.71 -6.51
CA MET A 205 0.32 2.98 -6.71
C MET A 205 0.37 2.01 -7.90
N ASP A 206 1.10 2.33 -8.97
CA ASP A 206 1.36 1.39 -10.06
C ASP A 206 2.20 0.20 -9.60
N ILE A 207 3.19 0.42 -8.73
CA ILE A 207 3.96 -0.64 -8.09
C ILE A 207 3.04 -1.52 -7.23
N PHE A 208 2.22 -0.91 -6.38
CA PHE A 208 1.34 -1.65 -5.47
C PHE A 208 0.23 -2.42 -6.20
N LEU A 209 -0.43 -1.79 -7.17
CA LEU A 209 -1.58 -2.39 -7.85
C LEU A 209 -1.19 -3.29 -9.03
N ASN A 210 -0.07 -3.03 -9.71
CA ASN A 210 0.26 -3.71 -10.96
C ASN A 210 1.62 -4.45 -10.90
N GLU A 211 2.24 -4.57 -9.72
CA GLU A 211 3.52 -5.29 -9.51
C GLU A 211 4.67 -4.74 -10.37
N LYS A 212 4.63 -3.45 -10.74
CA LYS A 212 5.65 -2.79 -11.56
C LYS A 212 6.88 -2.37 -10.76
N LEU A 213 7.52 -3.31 -10.06
CA LEU A 213 8.65 -3.05 -9.16
C LEU A 213 9.83 -2.33 -9.83
N GLU A 214 9.95 -2.40 -11.16
CA GLU A 214 10.93 -1.65 -11.95
C GLU A 214 10.80 -0.12 -11.85
N LEU A 215 9.63 0.39 -11.45
CA LEU A 215 9.41 1.83 -11.27
C LEU A 215 10.02 2.36 -9.96
N LYS A 216 10.45 1.48 -9.05
CA LYS A 216 11.00 1.87 -7.75
C LYS A 216 12.17 2.86 -7.89
N SER A 217 13.12 2.60 -8.78
CA SER A 217 14.28 3.48 -8.98
C SER A 217 13.85 4.90 -9.36
N LYS A 218 12.84 5.03 -10.22
CA LYS A 218 12.29 6.33 -10.60
C LYS A 218 11.71 7.08 -9.42
N VAL A 219 11.02 6.39 -8.50
CA VAL A 219 10.45 7.05 -7.31
C VAL A 219 11.55 7.50 -6.37
N MET A 220 12.64 6.74 -6.21
CA MET A 220 13.81 7.19 -5.45
C MET A 220 14.48 8.43 -6.10
N ASP A 221 14.59 8.48 -7.42
CA ASP A 221 15.11 9.66 -8.13
C ASP A 221 14.23 10.90 -7.89
N TYR A 222 12.90 10.71 -7.86
CA TYR A 222 11.97 11.79 -7.56
C TYR A 222 11.99 12.23 -6.10
N GLU A 223 12.23 11.32 -5.16
CA GLU A 223 12.46 11.65 -3.75
C GLU A 223 13.64 12.62 -3.63
N GLU A 224 14.80 12.29 -4.23
CA GLU A 224 15.95 13.19 -4.26
C GLU A 224 15.62 14.55 -4.89
N LYS A 225 14.84 14.54 -5.98
CA LYS A 225 14.38 15.78 -6.63
C LYS A 225 13.49 16.62 -5.69
N ILE A 226 12.55 16.02 -4.97
CA ILE A 226 11.70 16.73 -3.99
C ILE A 226 12.56 17.36 -2.91
N HIS A 227 13.54 16.65 -2.35
CA HIS A 227 14.43 17.19 -1.32
C HIS A 227 15.27 18.36 -1.85
N ALA A 228 15.73 18.30 -3.10
CA ALA A 228 16.45 19.40 -3.73
C ALA A 228 15.55 20.63 -3.94
N LEU A 229 14.32 20.43 -4.43
CA LEU A 229 13.34 21.51 -4.61
C LEU A 229 12.92 22.12 -3.27
N GLN A 230 12.69 21.30 -2.26
CA GLN A 230 12.35 21.75 -0.91
C GLN A 230 13.42 22.71 -0.36
N LYS A 231 14.71 22.36 -0.50
CA LYS A 231 15.81 23.25 -0.06
C LYS A 231 15.79 24.59 -0.77
N LYS A 232 15.56 24.60 -2.10
CA LYS A 232 15.48 25.83 -2.89
C LYS A 232 14.28 26.69 -2.45
N ALA A 233 13.11 26.07 -2.33
CA ALA A 233 11.88 26.73 -1.91
C ALA A 233 12.00 27.32 -0.50
N LEU A 234 12.54 26.58 0.47
CA LEU A 234 12.75 27.07 1.83
C LEU A 234 13.77 28.21 1.89
N ASN A 235 14.83 28.16 1.08
CA ASN A 235 15.79 29.28 0.98
C ASN A 235 15.12 30.53 0.38
N CYS A 236 14.28 30.36 -0.65
CA CYS A 236 13.51 31.44 -1.24
C CYS A 236 12.62 32.13 -0.19
N ILE A 237 11.86 31.34 0.59
CA ILE A 237 11.04 31.84 1.70
C ILE A 237 11.91 32.58 2.73
N ALA A 238 13.05 32.01 3.13
CA ALA A 238 13.92 32.62 4.13
C ALA A 238 14.49 33.97 3.67
N THR A 239 14.91 34.08 2.41
CA THR A 239 15.38 35.35 1.82
C THR A 239 14.26 36.39 1.80
N GLN A 240 13.08 36.04 1.29
CA GLN A 240 11.93 36.94 1.24
C GLN A 240 11.45 37.37 2.63
N MET A 241 11.56 36.49 3.63
CA MET A 241 11.24 36.78 5.02
C MET A 241 12.27 37.71 5.67
N ALA A 242 13.56 37.55 5.35
CA ALA A 242 14.62 38.41 5.87
C ALA A 242 14.57 39.84 5.31
N GLU A 243 14.03 40.01 4.11
CA GLU A 243 13.85 41.31 3.44
C GLU A 243 12.54 42.02 3.86
N ALA A 244 11.59 41.29 4.45
CA ALA A 244 10.33 41.84 4.91
C ALA A 244 10.47 42.63 6.24
N SER A 245 9.53 43.54 6.50
CA SER A 245 9.47 44.26 7.76
C SER A 245 9.16 43.31 8.92
N PHE A 246 9.90 43.41 10.02
CA PHE A 246 9.68 42.60 11.22
C PHE A 246 8.31 42.86 11.87
N ASP A 247 7.79 44.07 11.76
CA ASP A 247 6.52 44.47 12.37
C ASP A 247 5.30 43.99 11.55
N ASP A 248 5.53 43.44 10.35
CA ASP A 248 4.48 42.86 9.50
C ASP A 248 4.23 41.40 9.87
N THR A 249 3.40 41.23 10.92
CA THR A 249 3.03 39.91 11.46
C THR A 249 2.17 39.11 10.50
N GLU A 250 1.40 39.76 9.62
CA GLU A 250 0.60 39.09 8.58
C GLU A 250 1.53 38.42 7.56
N ARG A 251 2.53 39.17 7.06
CA ARG A 251 3.51 38.66 6.11
C ARG A 251 4.41 37.58 6.70
N SER A 252 4.75 37.70 7.98
CA SER A 252 5.46 36.63 8.71
C SER A 252 4.63 35.34 8.78
N THR A 253 3.32 35.46 9.02
CA THR A 253 2.40 34.31 9.10
C THR A 253 2.27 33.62 7.74
N TYR A 254 2.17 34.40 6.67
CA TYR A 254 2.16 33.94 5.28
C TYR A 254 3.37 33.06 4.95
N TYR A 255 4.60 33.51 5.25
CA TYR A 255 5.81 32.71 4.96
C TYR A 255 5.83 31.39 5.74
N LEU A 256 5.33 31.39 6.98
CA LEU A 256 5.21 30.17 7.76
C LEU A 256 4.17 29.21 7.15
N SER A 257 3.02 29.71 6.70
CA SER A 257 2.01 28.91 6.00
C SER A 257 2.55 28.36 4.68
N LEU A 258 3.28 29.15 3.91
CA LEU A 258 3.93 28.73 2.67
C LEU A 258 4.98 27.64 2.92
N SER A 259 5.72 27.72 4.02
CA SER A 259 6.65 26.65 4.42
C SER A 259 5.95 25.33 4.73
N ARG A 260 4.70 25.37 5.21
CA ARG A 260 3.87 24.17 5.45
C ARG A 260 3.44 23.53 4.14
N VAL A 261 3.10 24.33 3.12
CA VAL A 261 2.83 23.85 1.74
C VAL A 261 4.06 23.11 1.19
N VAL A 262 5.24 23.72 1.28
CA VAL A 262 6.51 23.09 0.84
C VAL A 262 6.76 21.77 1.58
N LYS A 263 6.51 21.74 2.89
CA LYS A 263 6.67 20.53 3.69
C LYS A 263 5.65 19.44 3.33
N ALA A 264 4.42 19.80 2.99
CA ALA A 264 3.40 18.84 2.59
C ALA A 264 3.81 18.06 1.32
N PHE A 265 4.47 18.70 0.35
CA PHE A 265 5.03 17.98 -0.80
C PHE A 265 6.10 16.96 -0.42
N GLU A 266 6.99 17.30 0.52
CA GLU A 266 7.97 16.35 1.04
C GLU A 266 7.30 15.16 1.72
N ARG A 267 6.27 15.41 2.54
CA ARG A 267 5.49 14.34 3.17
C ARG A 267 4.80 13.43 2.16
N ILE A 268 4.21 13.98 1.10
CA ILE A 268 3.60 13.18 0.03
C ILE A 268 4.66 12.29 -0.65
N GLY A 269 5.86 12.82 -0.87
CA GLY A 269 7.00 12.07 -1.36
C GLY A 269 7.39 10.92 -0.44
N ASP A 270 7.59 11.18 0.85
CA ASP A 270 7.96 10.17 1.84
C ASP A 270 6.88 9.06 1.96
N ILE A 271 5.60 9.44 2.00
CA ILE A 271 4.49 8.47 2.03
C ILE A 271 4.47 7.60 0.77
N SER A 272 4.81 8.17 -0.39
CA SER A 272 4.93 7.38 -1.62
C SER A 272 6.02 6.32 -1.53
N ILE A 273 7.09 6.56 -0.76
CA ILE A 273 8.13 5.55 -0.46
C ILE A 273 7.59 4.50 0.53
N GLU A 274 6.80 4.90 1.52
CA GLU A 274 6.15 3.97 2.46
C GLU A 274 5.26 2.97 1.71
N ILE A 275 4.46 3.43 0.73
CA ILE A 275 3.65 2.56 -0.15
C ILE A 275 4.53 1.56 -0.93
N ILE A 276 5.71 1.98 -1.40
CA ILE A 276 6.65 1.08 -2.09
C ILE A 276 7.19 0.02 -1.13
N ASP A 277 7.55 0.40 0.09
CA ASP A 277 8.05 -0.52 1.09
C ASP A 277 6.99 -1.57 1.46
N VAL A 278 5.73 -1.15 1.60
CA VAL A 278 4.57 -2.07 1.76
C VAL A 278 4.40 -2.97 0.54
N SER A 279 4.55 -2.44 -0.68
CA SER A 279 4.46 -3.22 -1.92
C SER A 279 5.52 -4.32 -1.99
N ARG A 280 6.76 -4.02 -1.56
CA ARG A 280 7.85 -5.00 -1.56
C ARG A 280 7.65 -6.08 -0.51
N GLU A 281 7.11 -5.73 0.64
CA GLU A 281 6.70 -6.73 1.62
C GLU A 281 5.60 -7.63 1.03
N PHE A 282 4.62 -7.04 0.35
CA PHE A 282 3.48 -7.75 -0.24
C PHE A 282 3.89 -8.74 -1.35
N TYR A 283 4.75 -8.32 -2.29
CA TYR A 283 5.16 -9.14 -3.44
C TYR A 283 6.42 -9.97 -3.20
N GLU A 284 7.44 -9.40 -2.56
CA GLU A 284 8.77 -10.03 -2.41
C GLU A 284 8.98 -10.70 -1.04
N ASN A 285 8.03 -10.54 -0.09
CA ASN A 285 8.19 -10.92 1.33
C ASN A 285 9.47 -10.32 1.97
N ILE A 286 9.92 -9.17 1.48
CA ILE A 286 11.07 -8.48 2.02
C ILE A 286 10.60 -7.59 3.17
N PRO A 287 11.07 -7.82 4.41
CA PRO A 287 10.65 -7.01 5.55
C PRO A 287 11.13 -5.57 5.38
N ARG A 288 10.32 -4.64 5.90
CA ARG A 288 10.65 -3.21 5.91
C ARG A 288 11.92 -2.95 6.70
N THR A 289 12.67 -1.96 6.25
CA THR A 289 13.87 -1.54 6.98
C THR A 289 13.49 -0.84 8.27
N THR A 290 14.05 -1.29 9.39
CA THR A 290 13.92 -0.60 10.69
C THR A 290 14.91 0.56 10.82
N THR A 291 15.75 0.78 9.80
CA THR A 291 16.74 1.86 9.80
C THR A 291 16.05 3.18 9.48
N PRO A 292 16.04 4.15 10.41
CA PRO A 292 15.41 5.43 10.15
C PRO A 292 16.06 6.08 8.93
N GLU A 293 15.24 6.72 8.11
CA GLU A 293 15.63 7.32 6.83
C GLU A 293 16.83 8.28 6.95
N ARG A 294 16.92 9.05 8.03
CA ARG A 294 18.07 9.94 8.32
C ARG A 294 19.41 9.21 8.33
N PHE A 295 19.44 7.95 8.78
CA PHE A 295 20.64 7.11 8.76
C PHE A 295 20.85 6.46 7.38
N ARG A 296 19.78 6.20 6.62
CA ARG A 296 19.87 5.68 5.25
C ARG A 296 20.45 6.73 4.30
N ARG A 297 20.04 7.99 4.43
CA ARG A 297 20.48 9.10 3.57
C ARG A 297 21.86 9.65 3.94
N ASN A 298 22.37 9.38 5.15
CA ASN A 298 23.66 9.89 5.59
C ASN A 298 24.55 8.75 6.14
N PRO A 299 25.44 8.19 5.30
CA PRO A 299 26.37 7.12 5.69
C PRO A 299 27.34 7.52 6.82
N LYS A 300 27.48 8.82 7.10
CA LYS A 300 28.29 9.28 8.24
C LYS A 300 27.57 9.09 9.57
N LEU A 301 26.24 9.13 9.57
CA LEU A 301 25.42 8.91 10.78
C LEU A 301 25.25 7.41 11.09
N SER A 302 25.39 6.52 10.11
CA SER A 302 25.31 5.07 10.35
C SER A 302 26.50 4.53 11.15
N ASN A 303 27.63 5.24 11.16
CA ASN A 303 28.83 4.88 11.93
C ASN A 303 28.77 5.32 13.41
N LEU A 304 27.66 5.93 13.86
CA LEU A 304 27.43 6.34 15.26
C LEU A 304 26.61 5.31 16.05
N LYS A 305 26.33 4.14 15.47
CA LYS A 305 25.65 3.01 16.12
C LYS A 305 26.65 1.95 16.59
#